data_AF-A0A3S2U3B7-F1
#
_entry.id   AF-A0A3S2U3B7-F1
#
_cell.length_a   1.000
_cell.length_b   1.000
_cell.length_c   1.000
_cell.angle_alpha   90.00
_cell.angle_beta   90.00
_cell.angle_gamma   90.00
#
_symmetry.space_group_name_H-M   'P 1'
#
loop_
_entity.id
_entity.type
_entity.pdbx_description
1 polymer ?
#
loop_
_entity_poly.entity_id
_entity_poly.type
_entity_poly.pdbx_seq_one_letter_code
_entity_poly.pdbx_strand_id
1 'polypeptide(L)'
;MSDFRSFSEFYPYYLSEHKDPVCRRLHYIGSALVLAILITLAVTGSWGYWWLMLLAGYGFAWLGHFKFEHNKPATFKYPLYSLAADWVMFKDFLTGKLEQKLQQLP
;
A
#
# COMPACT_ATOMS: atom_id res chain seq x y z
N MET A 1 -10.83 -16.98 -12.21
CA MET A 1 -11.20 -16.26 -10.96
C MET A 1 -12.05 -15.09 -11.39
N SER A 2 -13.28 -14.99 -10.89
CA SER A 2 -14.15 -13.84 -11.10
C SER A 2 -13.48 -12.57 -10.55
N ASP A 3 -13.57 -11.46 -11.29
CA ASP A 3 -13.09 -10.17 -10.79
C ASP A 3 -13.87 -9.72 -9.56
N PHE A 4 -13.20 -8.99 -8.66
CA PHE A 4 -13.82 -8.40 -7.47
C PHE A 4 -14.92 -7.41 -7.90
N ARG A 5 -16.11 -7.54 -7.31
CA ARG A 5 -17.26 -6.69 -7.65
C ARG A 5 -17.32 -5.42 -6.80
N SER A 6 -16.54 -5.38 -5.72
CA SER A 6 -16.45 -4.24 -4.82
C SER A 6 -15.09 -4.15 -4.12
N PHE A 7 -14.76 -2.96 -3.64
CA PHE A 7 -13.56 -2.77 -2.82
C PHE A 7 -13.60 -3.57 -1.51
N SER A 8 -14.78 -3.75 -0.91
CA SER A 8 -14.95 -4.56 0.31
C SER A 8 -14.65 -6.05 0.09
N GLU A 9 -14.88 -6.57 -1.12
CA GLU A 9 -14.46 -7.93 -1.49
C GLU A 9 -12.95 -8.00 -1.77
N PHE A 10 -12.39 -6.95 -2.38
CA PHE A 10 -10.97 -6.87 -2.70
C PHE A 10 -10.07 -6.71 -1.47
N TYR A 11 -10.49 -5.92 -0.48
CA TYR A 11 -9.61 -5.52 0.61
C TYR A 11 -9.12 -6.70 1.48
N PRO A 12 -9.95 -7.69 1.86
CA PRO A 12 -9.47 -8.91 2.52
C PRO A 12 -8.46 -9.69 1.69
N TYR A 13 -8.67 -9.79 0.37
CA TYR A 13 -7.69 -10.40 -0.54
C TYR A 13 -6.37 -9.62 -0.53
N TYR A 14 -6.43 -8.29 -0.64
CA TYR A 14 -5.25 -7.44 -0.56
C TYR A 14 -4.49 -7.64 0.75
N LEU A 15 -5.17 -7.66 1.91
CA LEU A 15 -4.51 -7.92 3.20
C LEU A 15 -3.88 -9.32 3.26
N SER A 16 -4.49 -10.32 2.62
CA SER A 16 -3.94 -11.68 2.53
C SER A 16 -2.66 -11.77 1.68
N GLU A 17 -2.40 -10.79 0.81
CA GLU A 17 -1.15 -10.64 0.05
C GLU A 17 -0.05 -9.90 0.83
N HIS A 18 -0.34 -9.46 2.07
CA HIS A 18 0.57 -8.72 2.95
C HIS A 18 0.60 -9.35 4.36
N LYS A 19 0.84 -10.66 4.47
CA LYS A 19 0.86 -11.40 5.75
C LYS A 19 2.12 -11.15 6.57
N ASP A 20 3.24 -10.89 5.91
CA ASP A 20 4.51 -10.56 6.54
C ASP A 20 4.49 -9.12 7.12
N PRO A 21 4.81 -8.95 8.42
CA PRO A 21 4.79 -7.63 9.05
C PRO A 21 5.86 -6.68 8.50
N VAL A 22 6.96 -7.17 7.94
CA VAL A 22 8.00 -6.34 7.30
C VAL A 22 7.50 -5.82 5.95
N CYS A 23 6.81 -6.66 5.17
CA CYS A 23 6.15 -6.20 3.94
C CYS A 23 5.21 -5.02 4.23
N ARG A 24 4.30 -5.19 5.20
CA ARG A 24 3.40 -4.13 5.64
C ARG A 24 4.11 -2.86 6.09
N ARG A 25 5.18 -2.98 6.90
CA ARG A 25 5.98 -1.82 7.34
C ARG A 25 6.61 -1.07 6.18
N LEU A 26 7.10 -1.77 5.17
CA LEU A 26 7.67 -1.13 3.97
C LEU A 26 6.60 -0.31 3.23
N HIS A 27 5.38 -0.81 3.11
CA HIS A 27 4.27 -0.01 2.57
C HIS A 27 4.02 1.24 3.41
N TYR A 28 4.01 1.15 4.74
CA TYR A 28 3.80 2.31 5.62
C TYR A 28 4.90 3.37 5.46
N ILE A 29 6.15 2.93 5.36
CA ILE A 29 7.29 3.82 5.10
C ILE A 29 7.12 4.49 3.74
N GLY A 30 6.77 3.74 2.69
CA GLY A 30 6.48 4.27 1.36
C GLY A 30 5.36 5.32 1.38
N SER A 31 4.21 5.01 2.00
CA SER A 31 3.07 5.93 2.11
C SER A 31 3.41 7.20 2.90
N ALA A 32 4.15 7.08 4.00
CA ALA A 32 4.59 8.23 4.79
C ALA A 32 5.55 9.13 3.99
N LEU A 33 6.49 8.54 3.23
CA LEU A 33 7.40 9.27 2.35
C LEU A 33 6.64 9.97 1.21
N VAL A 34 5.64 9.33 0.62
CA VAL A 34 4.77 9.97 -0.39
C VAL A 34 4.13 11.24 0.17
N LEU A 35 3.59 11.20 1.39
CA LEU A 35 3.01 12.38 2.03
C LEU A 35 4.06 13.45 2.34
N ALA A 36 5.23 13.07 2.87
CA ALA A 36 6.32 14.00 3.15
C ALA A 36 6.83 14.70 1.88
N ILE A 37 6.98 13.95 0.79
CA ILE A 37 7.35 14.48 -0.52
C ILE A 37 6.25 15.43 -1.01
N LEU A 38 4.98 15.00 -1.00
CA LEU A 38 3.86 15.83 -1.46
C LEU A 38 3.81 17.18 -0.73
N ILE A 39 3.95 17.17 0.61
CA ILE A 39 4.00 18.40 1.42
C ILE A 39 5.19 19.27 1.00
N THR A 40 6.37 18.67 0.82
CA THR A 40 7.57 19.39 0.38
C THR A 40 7.34 20.06 -0.97
N LEU A 41 6.82 19.33 -1.96
CA LEU A 41 6.56 19.87 -3.30
C LEU A 41 5.52 20.99 -3.29
N ALA A 42 4.48 20.86 -2.45
CA ALA A 42 3.46 21.88 -2.30
C ALA A 42 4.01 23.17 -1.68
N VAL A 43 4.92 23.05 -0.69
CA VAL A 43 5.54 24.19 0.00
C VAL A 43 6.60 24.88 -0.88
N THR A 44 7.42 24.11 -1.60
CA THR A 44 8.53 24.67 -2.42
C THR A 44 8.13 24.97 -3.86
N GLY A 45 6.95 24.53 -4.31
CA GLY A 45 6.51 24.63 -5.70
C GLY A 45 7.32 23.76 -6.68
N SER A 46 8.19 22.88 -6.19
CA SER A 46 9.15 22.13 -7.01
C SER A 46 8.54 20.88 -7.69
N TRP A 47 7.39 21.04 -8.34
CA TRP A 47 6.61 19.94 -8.90
C TRP A 47 7.35 19.07 -9.92
N GLY A 48 8.48 19.52 -10.47
CA GLY A 48 9.37 18.69 -11.32
C GLY A 48 9.88 17.40 -10.66
N TYR A 49 9.87 17.32 -9.32
CA TYR A 49 10.27 16.13 -8.56
C TYR A 49 9.10 15.20 -8.17
N TRP A 50 7.93 15.36 -8.78
CA TRP A 50 6.72 14.56 -8.46
C TRP A 50 6.96 13.03 -8.55
N TRP A 51 7.84 12.59 -9.45
CA TRP A 51 8.16 11.18 -9.67
C TRP A 51 8.79 10.51 -8.44
N LEU A 52 9.38 11.28 -7.52
CA LEU A 52 9.88 10.76 -6.24
C LEU A 52 8.78 10.09 -5.42
N MET A 53 7.51 10.55 -5.54
CA MET A 53 6.38 9.90 -4.89
C MET A 53 6.15 8.49 -5.45
N LEU A 54 6.24 8.31 -6.77
CA LEU A 54 6.10 6.99 -7.38
C LEU A 54 7.24 6.07 -6.96
N LEU A 55 8.47 6.59 -6.96
CA LEU A 55 9.64 5.84 -6.53
C LEU A 55 9.54 5.41 -5.06
N ALA A 56 9.13 6.31 -4.17
CA ALA A 56 8.98 6.02 -2.76
C ALA A 56 7.82 5.04 -2.48
N GLY A 57 6.65 5.26 -3.09
CA GLY A 57 5.50 4.36 -2.93
C GLY A 57 5.80 2.96 -3.46
N TYR A 58 6.07 2.84 -4.76
CA TYR A 58 6.27 1.55 -5.41
C TYR A 58 7.58 0.87 -5.03
N GLY A 59 8.67 1.63 -4.85
CA GLY A 59 9.98 1.05 -4.52
C GLY A 59 9.96 0.29 -3.19
N PHE A 60 9.37 0.89 -2.15
CA PHE A 60 9.23 0.21 -0.86
C PHE A 60 8.19 -0.92 -0.90
N ALA A 61 7.04 -0.70 -1.55
CA ALA A 61 6.00 -1.72 -1.68
C ALA A 61 6.51 -2.98 -2.39
N TRP A 62 7.17 -2.81 -3.54
CA TRP A 62 7.71 -3.92 -4.32
C TRP A 62 8.85 -4.64 -3.59
N LEU A 63 9.67 -3.92 -2.83
CA LEU A 63 10.67 -4.56 -1.97
C LEU A 63 9.99 -5.48 -0.94
N GLY A 64 8.89 -5.04 -0.34
CA GLY A 64 8.05 -5.85 0.56
C GLY A 64 7.57 -7.13 -0.10
N HIS A 65 6.88 -6.98 -1.23
CA HIS A 65 6.32 -8.09 -1.99
C HIS A 65 7.38 -9.08 -2.47
N PHE A 66 8.45 -8.61 -3.11
CA PHE A 66 9.41 -9.52 -3.74
C PHE A 66 10.38 -10.16 -2.76
N LYS A 67 10.72 -9.47 -1.66
CA LYS A 67 11.73 -9.98 -0.70
C LYS A 67 11.13 -10.71 0.50
N PHE A 68 9.92 -10.34 0.94
CA PHE A 68 9.32 -10.87 2.15
C PHE A 68 8.11 -11.76 1.84
N GLU A 69 7.15 -11.27 1.05
CA GLU A 69 5.96 -12.08 0.69
C GLU A 69 6.23 -13.11 -0.40
N HIS A 70 7.22 -12.86 -1.25
CA HIS A 70 7.52 -13.65 -2.45
C HIS A 70 6.32 -13.79 -3.41
N ASN A 71 5.48 -12.76 -3.49
CA ASN A 71 4.32 -12.71 -4.39
C ASN A 71 4.45 -11.56 -5.42
N LYS A 72 3.50 -11.52 -6.37
CA LYS A 72 3.38 -10.42 -7.32
C LYS A 72 2.36 -9.43 -6.78
N PRO A 73 2.68 -8.11 -6.71
CA PRO A 73 1.75 -7.09 -6.28
C PRO A 73 0.40 -7.16 -7.01
N ALA A 74 -0.69 -7.09 -6.23
CA ALA A 74 -2.05 -7.05 -6.77
C ALA A 74 -2.28 -5.87 -7.72
N THR A 75 -1.47 -4.80 -7.60
CA THR A 75 -1.50 -3.62 -8.47
C THR A 75 -1.40 -3.95 -9.95
N PHE A 76 -0.71 -5.03 -10.32
CA PHE A 76 -0.61 -5.44 -11.74
C PHE A 76 -1.95 -5.89 -12.34
N LYS A 77 -2.90 -6.33 -11.50
CA LYS A 77 -4.23 -6.76 -11.94
C LYS A 77 -5.32 -5.74 -11.55
N TYR A 78 -5.20 -5.12 -10.39
CA TYR A 78 -6.19 -4.22 -9.81
C TYR A 78 -5.52 -2.91 -9.37
N PRO A 79 -5.03 -2.05 -10.29
CA PRO A 79 -4.16 -0.93 -9.94
C PRO A 79 -4.84 0.11 -9.04
N LEU A 80 -6.07 0.51 -9.38
CA LEU A 80 -6.81 1.52 -8.60
C LEU A 80 -7.23 0.99 -7.23
N TYR A 81 -7.66 -0.27 -7.16
CA TYR A 81 -8.02 -0.90 -5.88
C TYR A 81 -6.79 -1.10 -4.99
N SER A 82 -5.65 -1.48 -5.56
CA SER A 82 -4.41 -1.66 -4.81
C SER A 82 -3.90 -0.33 -4.25
N LEU A 83 -3.93 0.73 -5.06
CA LEU A 83 -3.59 2.08 -4.59
C LEU A 83 -4.52 2.53 -3.46
N ALA A 84 -5.83 2.34 -3.60
CA ALA A 84 -6.78 2.65 -2.52
C ALA A 84 -6.52 1.80 -1.27
N ALA A 85 -6.21 0.52 -1.45
CA ALA A 85 -5.94 -0.41 -0.35
C ALA A 85 -4.64 -0.09 0.40
N ASP A 86 -3.59 0.41 -0.27
CA ASP A 86 -2.38 0.92 0.41
C ASP A 86 -2.76 1.99 1.45
N TRP A 87 -3.58 2.97 1.06
CA TRP A 87 -4.02 4.03 1.95
C TRP A 87 -4.97 3.55 3.04
N VAL A 88 -5.88 2.61 2.73
CA VAL A 88 -6.78 2.03 3.73
C VAL A 88 -6.00 1.18 4.74
N MET A 89 -5.01 0.41 4.31
CA MET A 89 -4.13 -0.37 5.18
C MET A 89 -3.28 0.54 6.06
N PHE A 90 -2.73 1.62 5.50
CA PHE A 90 -1.98 2.61 6.28
C PHE A 90 -2.87 3.30 7.33
N LYS A 91 -4.10 3.68 6.97
CA LYS A 91 -5.08 4.23 7.92
C LYS A 91 -5.47 3.22 9.00
N ASP A 92 -5.72 1.97 8.64
CA ASP A 92 -6.07 0.91 9.59
C ASP A 92 -4.92 0.62 10.57
N PHE A 93 -3.67 0.72 10.10
CA PHE A 93 -2.48 0.67 10.95
C PHE A 93 -2.46 1.84 11.94
N LEU A 94 -2.59 3.09 11.46
CA LEU A 94 -2.57 4.29 12.31
C LEU A 94 -3.73 4.33 13.32
N THR A 95 -4.88 3.76 12.97
CA THR A 95 -6.07 3.71 13.84
C THR A 95 -6.13 2.47 14.73
N GLY A 96 -5.13 1.58 14.67
CA GLY A 96 -5.08 0.34 15.45
C GLY A 96 -6.11 -0.72 15.04
N LYS A 97 -6.81 -0.54 13.92
CA LYS A 97 -7.85 -1.47 13.42
C LYS A 97 -7.29 -2.62 12.60
N LEU A 98 -6.04 -2.51 12.16
CA LEU A 98 -5.45 -3.48 11.23
C LEU A 98 -5.37 -4.89 11.82
N GLU A 99 -4.87 -5.02 13.06
CA GLU A 99 -4.70 -6.33 13.71
C GLU A 99 -6.02 -7.10 13.79
N GLN A 100 -7.11 -6.41 14.14
CA GLN A 100 -8.44 -7.00 14.16
C GLN A 100 -8.86 -7.52 12.78
N LYS A 101 -8.57 -6.78 11.70
CA LYS A 101 -8.92 -7.18 10.34
C LYS A 101 -8.06 -8.34 9.83
N LEU A 102 -6.78 -8.38 10.20
CA LEU A 102 -5.88 -9.49 9.87
C LEU A 102 -6.34 -10.80 10.53
N GLN A 103 -6.84 -10.75 11.76
CA GLN A 103 -7.39 -11.92 12.47
C GLN A 103 -8.70 -12.44 11.87
N GLN A 104 -9.42 -11.62 11.10
CA GLN A 104 -10.66 -11.99 10.42
C GLN A 104 -10.43 -12.54 9.01
N LEU A 105 -9.18 -12.62 8.56
CA LEU A 105 -8.86 -13.23 7.28
C LEU A 105 -9.17 -14.74 7.34
N PRO A 106 -9.74 -15.31 6.26
CA PRO A 106 -10.01 -16.74 6.18
C PRO A 106 -8.73 -17.59 6.12
#